data_AF-A0A927REJ8-F1
#
_entry.id   AF-A0A927REJ8-F1
#
_cell.length_a   1.000
_cell.length_b   1.000
_cell.length_c   1.000
_cell.angle_alpha   90.00
_cell.angle_beta   90.00
_cell.angle_gamma   90.00
#
_symmetry.space_group_name_H-M   'P 1'
#
loop_
_entity.id
_entity.type
_entity.pdbx_description
1 polymer ?
#
loop_
_entity_poly.entity_id
_entity_poly.type
_entity_poly.pdbx_seq_one_letter_code
_entity_poly.pdbx_strand_id
1 'polypeptide(L)'
;MVGQYQGQLIGVSTYTKEGKTNYVYEVFCGGKKDKDTGLYTTECTIVRIREEEEKIKEPKANMNVIFYGETKQGKTGQYMVYSDIEVV
;
A
#
# COMPACT_ATOMS: atom_id res chain seq x y z
N MET A 1 12.30 -1.86 12.13
CA MET A 1 11.65 -3.19 12.07
C MET A 1 10.76 -3.18 10.85
N VAL A 2 10.91 -4.17 9.96
CA VAL A 2 10.04 -4.32 8.78
C VAL A 2 8.83 -5.15 9.22
N GLY A 3 7.62 -4.63 9.01
CA GLY A 3 6.36 -5.32 9.28
C GLY A 3 5.65 -5.69 7.99
N GLN A 4 4.86 -6.75 8.01
CA GLN A 4 3.97 -7.12 6.91
C GLN A 4 2.57 -6.54 7.16
N TYR A 5 1.96 -6.01 6.10
CA TYR A 5 0.66 -5.36 6.13
C TYR A 5 -0.25 -5.97 5.07
N GLN A 6 -1.56 -5.79 5.25
CA GLN A 6 -2.61 -6.26 4.36
C GLN A 6 -3.54 -5.11 4.00
N GLY A 7 -4.07 -5.15 2.78
CA GLY A 7 -5.04 -4.16 2.33
C GLY A 7 -5.74 -4.57 1.04
N GLN A 8 -6.50 -3.64 0.48
CA GLN A 8 -7.21 -3.81 -0.77
C GLN A 8 -6.66 -2.83 -1.81
N LEU A 9 -6.29 -3.34 -2.99
CA LEU A 9 -5.87 -2.51 -4.10
C LEU A 9 -7.04 -1.63 -4.54
N ILE A 10 -6.84 -0.32 -4.58
CA ILE A 10 -7.86 0.65 -5.03
C ILE A 10 -7.50 1.28 -6.37
N GLY A 11 -6.21 1.33 -6.73
CA GLY A 11 -5.78 1.91 -7.98
C GLY A 11 -4.32 1.67 -8.27
N VAL A 12 -3.96 1.83 -9.54
CA VAL A 12 -2.58 1.82 -10.02
C VAL A 12 -2.37 3.03 -10.91
N SER A 13 -1.28 3.73 -10.68
CA SER A 13 -0.80 4.80 -11.54
C SER A 13 0.67 4.61 -11.85
N THR A 14 1.14 5.22 -12.93
CA THR A 14 2.56 5.16 -13.32
C THR A 14 3.11 6.56 -13.46
N TYR A 15 4.38 6.74 -13.11
CA TYR A 15 5.12 7.96 -13.46
C TYR A 15 6.51 7.60 -13.98
N THR A 16 7.03 8.41 -14.90
CA THR A 16 8.38 8.24 -15.43
C THR A 16 9.27 9.34 -14.86
N LYS A 17 10.40 8.95 -14.27
CA LYS A 17 11.44 9.86 -13.80
C LYS A 17 12.79 9.36 -14.31
N GLU A 18 13.57 10.24 -14.93
CA GLU A 18 14.93 9.92 -15.42
C GLU A 18 14.96 8.68 -16.35
N GLY A 19 13.92 8.52 -17.18
CA GLY A 19 13.79 7.39 -18.12
C GLY A 19 13.35 6.06 -17.48
N LYS A 20 13.15 6.02 -16.16
CA LYS A 20 12.60 4.86 -15.44
C LYS A 20 11.13 5.06 -15.14
N THR A 21 10.28 4.13 -15.60
CA THR A 21 8.88 4.07 -15.22
C THR A 21 8.75 3.41 -13.85
N ASN A 22 8.02 4.06 -12.95
CA ASN A 22 7.69 3.54 -11.63
C ASN A 22 6.19 3.30 -11.56
N TYR A 23 5.80 2.26 -10.84
CA TYR A 23 4.42 1.87 -10.59
C TYR A 23 4.04 2.27 -9.17
N VAL A 24 2.89 2.93 -9.03
CA VAL A 24 2.36 3.37 -7.75
C VAL A 24 1.05 2.64 -7.52
N TYR A 25 1.07 1.73 -6.55
CA TYR A 25 -0.10 0.99 -6.09
C TYR A 25 -0.71 1.74 -4.92
N GLU A 26 -1.97 2.15 -5.08
CA GLU A 26 -2.76 2.74 -4.00
C GLU A 26 -3.53 1.61 -3.31
N VAL A 27 -3.31 1.44 -2.01
CA VAL A 27 -3.87 0.35 -1.22
C VAL A 27 -4.65 0.93 -0.04
N PHE A 28 -5.92 0.54 0.07
CA PHE A 28 -6.75 0.84 1.21
C PHE A 28 -6.46 -0.16 2.35
N CYS A 29 -5.98 0.36 3.46
CA CYS A 29 -5.75 -0.40 4.70
C CYS A 29 -6.91 -0.11 5.65
N GLY A 30 -7.85 -1.04 5.70
CA GLY A 30 -9.00 -0.96 6.59
C GLY A 30 -8.60 -1.21 8.03
N GLY A 31 -9.18 -0.44 8.94
CA GLY A 31 -9.11 -0.70 10.36
C GLY A 31 -9.88 -1.96 10.78
N LYS A 32 -9.97 -2.22 12.09
CA LYS A 32 -10.81 -3.29 12.61
C LYS A 32 -12.28 -2.99 12.32
N LYS A 33 -13.01 -3.93 11.73
CA LYS A 33 -14.47 -3.81 11.57
C LYS A 33 -15.20 -4.20 12.84
N ASP A 34 -16.21 -3.43 13.20
CA ASP A 34 -17.24 -3.82 14.13
C ASP A 34 -18.08 -4.95 13.52
N LYS A 35 -18.39 -5.98 14.32
CA LYS A 35 -19.10 -7.17 13.83
C LYS A 35 -20.59 -6.91 13.60
N ASP A 36 -21.18 -6.00 14.35
CA ASP A 36 -22.62 -5.77 14.35
C ASP A 36 -23.02 -4.74 13.29
N THR A 37 -22.23 -3.67 13.15
CA THR A 37 -22.50 -2.57 12.23
C THR A 37 -21.75 -2.69 10.89
N GLY A 38 -20.69 -3.50 10.81
CA GLY A 38 -19.83 -3.61 9.64
C GLY A 38 -18.95 -2.38 9.38
N LEU A 39 -19.01 -1.37 10.26
CA LEU A 39 -18.25 -0.13 10.16
C LEU A 39 -16.82 -0.30 10.70
N TYR A 40 -15.89 0.51 10.20
CA TYR A 40 -14.52 0.54 10.72
C TYR A 40 -14.48 1.25 12.08
N THR A 41 -13.90 0.59 13.07
CA THR A 41 -13.75 1.06 14.46
C THR A 41 -12.39 1.67 14.75
N THR A 42 -11.43 1.46 13.85
CA THR A 42 -10.12 2.09 13.92
C THR A 42 -9.85 2.86 12.64
N GLU A 43 -8.80 3.68 12.67
CA GLU A 43 -8.38 4.49 11.54
C GLU A 43 -8.19 3.64 10.28
N CYS A 44 -8.63 4.20 9.16
CA CYS A 44 -8.39 3.66 7.83
C CYS A 44 -7.36 4.55 7.15
N THR A 45 -6.43 3.95 6.42
CA THR A 45 -5.35 4.69 5.74
C THR A 45 -5.24 4.23 4.29
N ILE A 46 -4.97 5.17 3.39
CA ILE A 46 -4.54 4.87 2.03
C ILE A 46 -3.02 4.94 2.00
N VAL A 47 -2.38 3.85 1.61
CA VAL A 47 -0.93 3.79 1.44
C VAL A 47 -0.59 3.80 -0.04
N ARG A 48 0.54 4.44 -0.38
CA ARG A 48 1.08 4.50 -1.75
C ARG A 48 2.39 3.73 -1.78
N ILE A 49 2.37 2.60 -2.46
CA ILE A 49 3.51 1.69 -2.59
C ILE A 49 4.14 1.94 -3.95
N ARG A 50 5.46 2.20 -3.96
CA ARG A 50 6.18 2.55 -5.18
C ARG A 50 7.11 1.41 -5.56
N GLU A 51 7.00 0.95 -6.79
CA GLU A 51 7.78 -0.15 -7.34
C GLU A 51 8.49 0.30 -8.61
N GLU A 52 9.74 -0.13 -8.80
CA GLU A 52 10.48 0.11 -10.04
C GLU A 52 10.02 -0.84 -11.17
N GLU A 53 9.28 -1.89 -10.83
CA GLU A 53 8.79 -2.91 -11.75
C GLU A 53 7.29 -3.15 -11.55
N GLU A 54 6.61 -3.64 -12.59
CA GLU A 54 5.22 -4.05 -12.46
C GLU A 54 5.12 -5.34 -11.62
N LYS A 55 4.62 -5.23 -10.39
CA LYS A 55 4.44 -6.37 -9.47
C LYS A 55 3.13 -7.12 -9.68
N ILE A 56 2.07 -6.42 -10.08
CA ILE A 56 0.73 -7.00 -10.27
C ILE A 56 0.34 -6.89 -11.74
N LYS A 57 0.24 -8.04 -12.43
CA LYS A 57 -0.29 -8.12 -13.79
C LYS A 57 -1.81 -8.01 -13.74
N GLU A 58 -2.38 -7.12 -14.55
CA GLU A 58 -3.83 -6.84 -14.62
C GLU A 58 -4.46 -6.41 -13.28
N PRO A 59 -4.05 -5.26 -12.72
CA PRO A 59 -4.59 -4.77 -11.46
C PRO A 59 -6.10 -4.50 -11.55
N LYS A 60 -6.85 -5.00 -10.56
CA LYS A 60 -8.30 -4.76 -10.39
C LYS A 60 -8.58 -4.21 -9.01
N ALA A 61 -9.58 -3.33 -8.92
CA ALA A 61 -10.02 -2.79 -7.65
C ALA A 61 -10.53 -3.92 -6.72
N ASN A 62 -10.33 -3.73 -5.42
CA ASN A 62 -10.69 -4.66 -4.33
C ASN A 62 -9.91 -5.98 -4.30
N MET A 63 -8.83 -6.13 -5.08
CA MET A 63 -7.91 -7.26 -4.91
C MET A 63 -7.24 -7.17 -3.55
N ASN A 64 -7.20 -8.29 -2.81
CA ASN A 64 -6.47 -8.35 -1.55
C ASN A 64 -4.97 -8.39 -1.86
N VAL A 65 -4.20 -7.62 -1.10
CA VAL A 65 -2.75 -7.51 -1.27
C VAL A 65 -2.04 -7.57 0.07
N ILE A 66 -0.82 -8.08 0.04
CA ILE A 66 0.17 -7.97 1.11
C ILE A 66 1.33 -7.11 0.65
N PHE A 67 2.00 -6.47 1.59
CA PHE A 67 3.19 -5.67 1.34
C PHE A 67 3.97 -5.46 2.63
N TYR A 68 5.21 -4.99 2.51
CA TYR A 68 6.07 -4.71 3.65
C TYR A 68 6.14 -3.21 3.92
N GLY A 69 6.31 -2.85 5.18
CA GLY A 69 6.46 -1.46 5.63
C GLY A 69 7.53 -1.33 6.70
N GLU A 70 8.27 -0.23 6.67
CA GLU A 70 9.29 0.07 7.69
C GLU A 70 9.29 1.54 8.10
N THR A 71 9.53 1.79 9.38
CA THR A 71 9.74 3.15 9.90
C THR A 71 11.15 3.61 9.60
N LYS A 72 11.28 4.74 8.91
CA LYS A 72 12.53 5.44 8.62
C LYS A 72 12.59 6.74 9.41
N GLN A 73 13.81 7.15 9.78
CA GLN A 73 14.08 8.46 10.37
C GLN A 73 14.58 9.42 9.30
N GLY A 74 13.84 10.51 9.09
CA GLY A 74 14.19 11.61 8.20
C GLY A 74 14.63 12.86 8.94
N LYS A 75 15.00 13.89 8.18
CA LYS A 75 15.44 15.19 8.74
C LYS A 75 14.36 15.89 9.57
N THR A 76 13.09 15.66 9.26
CA THR A 76 11.94 16.32 9.88
C THR A 76 11.15 15.42 10.83
N GLY A 77 11.61 14.18 11.07
CA GLY A 77 10.91 13.22 11.93
C GLY A 77 10.90 11.81 11.36
N GLN A 78 10.11 10.93 11.99
CA GLN A 78 9.93 9.55 11.54
C GLN A 78 8.80 9.47 10.49
N TYR A 79 8.98 8.62 9.48
CA TYR A 79 7.99 8.34 8.44
C TYR A 79 8.02 6.86 8.09
N MET A 80 6.99 6.38 7.37
CA MET A 80 6.91 4.98 6.94
C MET A 80 7.10 4.88 5.43
N VAL A 81 7.85 3.86 5.00
CA VAL A 81 7.99 3.50 3.58
C VAL A 81 7.45 2.09 3.37
N TYR A 82 6.92 1.84 2.18
CA TYR A 82 6.28 0.58 1.82
C TYR A 82 6.81 0.05 0.48
N SER A 83 6.97 -1.28 0.37
CA SER A 83 7.45 -1.97 -0.84
C SER A 83 6.96 -3.42 -0.90
N ASP A 84 7.28 -4.08 -2.01
CA ASP A 84 7.11 -5.50 -2.28
C ASP A 84 5.65 -5.95 -2.17
N ILE A 85 4.78 -5.27 -2.93
CA ILE A 85 3.35 -5.59 -3.00
C ILE A 85 3.10 -6.87 -3.80
N GLU A 86 2.24 -7.74 -3.26
CA GLU A 86 1.81 -8.99 -3.89
C GLU A 86 0.31 -9.21 -3.68
N VAL A 87 -0.34 -9.91 -4.61
CA VAL A 87 -1.77 -10.29 -4.51
C VAL A 87 -1.91 -11.56 -3.67
N VAL A 88 -2.96 -11.62 -2.84
CA VAL A 88 -3.30 -12.79 -1.99
C VAL A 88 -4.63 -13.41 -2.39
#